data_AF-A0A0F3RHB3-F1
#
_entry.id   AF-A0A0F3RHB3-F1
#
_cell.length_a   1.000
_cell.length_b   1.000
_cell.length_c   1.000
_cell.angle_alpha   90.00
_cell.angle_beta   90.00
_cell.angle_gamma   90.00
#
_symmetry.space_group_name_H-M   'P 1'
#
loop_
_entity.id
_entity.type
_entity.pdbx_description
1 polymer ?
#
loop_
_entity_poly.entity_id
_entity_poly.type
_entity_poly.pdbx_seq_one_letter_code
_entity_poly.pdbx_strand_id
1 'polypeptide(L)'
;MENTISNTLGQVLFRSDEVNKNILSLSGGEGARLLLAKMMLEKSNILVLDEPTNHLDIESREALKKSLIDFDGTVILVTHDRNYCSFP
;
A
#
# COMPACT_ATOMS: atom_id res chain seq x y z
N MET A 1 -10.33 17.35 -6.98
CA MET A 1 -10.01 15.94 -7.32
C MET A 1 -8.49 15.77 -7.43
N GLU A 2 -7.79 16.55 -8.26
CA GLU A 2 -6.30 16.53 -8.30
C GLU A 2 -5.64 16.83 -6.95
N ASN A 3 -6.09 17.87 -6.24
CA ASN A 3 -5.58 18.16 -4.88
C ASN A 3 -5.83 17.04 -3.86
N THR A 4 -6.86 16.22 -4.07
CA THR A 4 -7.15 15.07 -3.19
C THR A 4 -6.16 13.94 -3.47
N ILE A 5 -5.92 13.64 -4.75
CA ILE A 5 -4.99 12.59 -5.18
C ILE A 5 -3.56 12.93 -4.73
N SER A 6 -3.08 14.15 -4.97
CA SER A 6 -1.74 14.56 -4.53
C SER A 6 -1.58 14.57 -3.02
N ASN A 7 -2.62 14.98 -2.27
CA ASN A 7 -2.58 14.91 -0.81
C ASN A 7 -2.53 13.46 -0.30
N THR A 8 -3.33 12.57 -0.88
CA THR A 8 -3.33 11.15 -0.51
C THR A 8 -2.02 10.46 -0.86
N LEU A 9 -1.46 10.74 -2.05
CA LEU A 9 -0.12 10.27 -2.44
C LEU A 9 0.96 10.79 -1.48
N GLY A 10 0.88 12.05 -1.07
CA GLY A 10 1.78 12.62 -0.07
C GLY A 10 1.67 11.99 1.32
N GLN A 11 0.46 11.59 1.73
CA GLN A 11 0.22 10.90 3.01
C GLN A 11 0.84 9.50 3.07
N VAL A 12 0.98 8.84 1.92
CA VAL A 12 1.63 7.54 1.81
C VAL A 12 3.12 7.66 1.44
N LEU A 13 3.74 8.83 1.62
CA LEU A 13 5.14 9.12 1.32
C LEU A 13 5.52 8.95 -0.17
N PHE A 14 4.55 9.00 -1.09
CA PHE A 14 4.82 8.98 -2.53
C PHE A 14 5.28 10.38 -2.96
N ARG A 15 6.57 10.53 -3.28
CA ARG A 15 7.18 11.83 -3.57
C ARG A 15 6.92 12.29 -5.01
N SER A 16 6.97 13.59 -5.26
CA SER A 16 6.60 14.22 -6.55
C SER A 16 7.38 13.69 -7.76
N ASP A 17 8.61 13.18 -7.55
CA ASP A 17 9.44 12.52 -8.57
C ASP A 17 9.00 11.08 -8.86
N GLU A 18 8.38 10.40 -7.89
CA GLU A 18 7.79 9.06 -8.04
C GLU A 18 6.44 9.09 -8.77
N VAL A 19 5.69 10.21 -8.67
CA VAL A 19 4.36 10.37 -9.30
C VAL A 19 4.38 10.20 -10.83
N ASN A 20 5.52 10.52 -11.47
CA ASN A 20 5.68 10.42 -12.92
C ASN A 20 6.40 9.14 -13.37
N LYS A 21 6.78 8.24 -12.44
CA LYS A 21 7.40 6.97 -12.80
C LYS A 21 6.40 6.06 -13.51
N ASN A 22 6.89 5.26 -14.45
CA ASN A 22 6.07 4.21 -15.06
C ASN A 22 5.69 3.20 -13.96
N ILE A 23 4.43 2.80 -13.88
CA ILE A 23 3.93 1.83 -12.89
C ILE A 23 4.74 0.52 -12.92
N LEU A 24 5.19 0.09 -14.11
CA LEU A 24 6.01 -1.11 -14.29
C LEU A 24 7.46 -0.96 -13.78
N SER A 25 7.88 0.25 -13.45
CA SER A 25 9.22 0.56 -12.93
C SER A 25 9.24 0.79 -11.41
N LEU A 26 8.09 0.66 -10.75
CA LEU A 26 8.00 0.79 -9.30
C LEU A 26 8.63 -0.43 -8.62
N SER A 27 9.44 -0.17 -7.60
CA SER A 27 9.84 -1.20 -6.64
C SER A 27 8.62 -1.76 -5.90
N GLY A 28 8.78 -2.92 -5.25
CA GLY A 28 7.69 -3.51 -4.45
C GLY A 28 7.13 -2.54 -3.41
N GLY A 29 8.00 -1.76 -2.75
CA GLY A 29 7.61 -0.76 -1.75
C GLY A 29 6.86 0.42 -2.33
N GLU A 30 7.28 0.92 -3.49
CA GLU A 30 6.53 1.95 -4.21
C GLU A 30 5.17 1.43 -4.69
N GLY A 31 5.10 0.20 -5.21
CA GLY A 31 3.85 -0.44 -5.62
C GLY A 31 2.85 -0.58 -4.46
N ALA A 32 3.34 -1.00 -3.29
CA ALA A 32 2.53 -1.10 -2.07
C ALA A 32 1.99 0.26 -1.61
N ARG A 33 2.81 1.31 -1.63
CA ARG A 33 2.38 2.69 -1.29
C ARG A 33 1.39 3.25 -2.30
N LEU A 34 1.57 2.99 -3.60
CA LEU A 34 0.62 3.39 -4.63
C LEU A 34 -0.72 2.68 -4.46
N LEU A 35 -0.70 1.37 -4.17
CA LEU A 35 -1.92 0.61 -3.88
C LEU A 35 -2.64 1.17 -2.66
N LEU A 36 -1.90 1.55 -1.62
CA LEU A 36 -2.44 2.23 -0.46
C LEU A 36 -3.12 3.56 -0.79
N ALA A 37 -2.46 4.43 -1.56
CA ALA A 37 -3.07 5.67 -1.99
C ALA A 37 -4.35 5.42 -2.80
N LYS A 38 -4.35 4.40 -3.66
CA LYS A 38 -5.54 4.00 -4.42
C LYS A 38 -6.67 3.55 -3.48
N MET A 39 -6.37 2.75 -2.46
CA MET A 39 -7.36 2.30 -1.47
C MET A 39 -7.93 3.44 -0.62
N MET A 40 -7.13 4.46 -0.31
CA MET A 40 -7.61 5.65 0.40
C MET A 40 -8.49 6.54 -0.48
N LEU A 41 -8.30 6.49 -1.81
CA LEU A 41 -9.08 7.24 -2.79
C LEU A 41 -10.35 6.51 -3.23
N GLU A 42 -10.33 5.17 -3.25
CA GLU A 42 -11.49 4.32 -3.56
C GLU A 42 -12.25 3.97 -2.29
N LYS A 43 -13.58 4.11 -2.28
CA LYS A 43 -14.44 3.60 -1.18
C LYS A 43 -14.61 2.07 -1.27
N SER A 44 -13.50 1.34 -1.36
CA SER A 44 -13.50 -0.10 -1.54
C SER A 44 -13.77 -0.78 -0.20
N ASN A 45 -14.80 -1.64 -0.14
CA ASN A 45 -15.17 -2.36 1.08
C ASN A 45 -14.32 -3.63 1.30
N ILE A 46 -13.66 -4.13 0.24
CA ILE A 46 -12.88 -5.38 0.26
C ILE A 46 -11.57 -5.16 -0.51
N LEU A 47 -10.47 -5.56 0.10
CA LEU A 47 -9.13 -5.59 -0.45
C LEU A 47 -8.64 -7.05 -0.53
N VAL A 48 -8.08 -7.45 -1.67
CA VAL A 48 -7.46 -8.78 -1.84
C VAL A 48 -6.00 -8.59 -2.27
N LEU A 49 -5.06 -9.18 -1.52
CA LEU A 49 -3.63 -9.08 -1.75
C LEU A 49 -3.01 -10.45 -1.85
N ASP A 50 -2.17 -10.66 -2.88
CA ASP A 50 -1.39 -11.88 -3.08
C ASP A 50 0.11 -11.57 -3.00
N GLU A 51 0.79 -12.16 -2.01
CA GLU A 51 2.20 -11.93 -1.66
C GLU A 51 2.66 -10.46 -1.64
N PRO A 52 1.93 -9.54 -0.96
CA PRO A 52 2.21 -8.11 -1.06
C PRO A 52 3.48 -7.68 -0.31
N THR A 53 4.06 -8.56 0.50
CA THR A 53 5.32 -8.33 1.21
C THR A 53 6.55 -8.67 0.39
N ASN A 54 6.37 -9.24 -0.80
CA ASN A 54 7.49 -9.66 -1.61
C ASN A 54 8.30 -8.45 -2.08
N HIS A 55 9.63 -8.56 -2.06
CA HIS A 55 10.55 -7.48 -2.40
C HIS A 55 10.41 -6.19 -1.57
N LEU A 56 9.72 -6.24 -0.41
CA LEU A 56 9.65 -5.14 0.54
C LEU A 56 10.83 -5.19 1.53
N ASP A 57 11.41 -4.03 1.81
CA ASP A 57 12.26 -3.85 2.97
C ASP A 57 11.44 -3.82 4.28
N ILE A 58 12.13 -3.84 5.42
CA ILE A 58 11.50 -3.92 6.74
C ILE A 58 10.58 -2.71 6.99
N GLU A 59 11.01 -1.50 6.59
CA GLU A 59 10.25 -0.27 6.79
C GLU A 59 8.95 -0.28 5.97
N SER A 60 9.01 -0.70 4.71
CA SER A 60 7.87 -0.81 3.82
C SER A 60 6.88 -1.88 4.30
N ARG A 61 7.37 -2.98 4.87
CA ARG A 61 6.51 -4.03 5.46
C ARG A 61 5.70 -3.50 6.63
N GLU A 62 6.31 -2.74 7.53
CA GLU A 62 5.62 -2.14 8.68
C GLU A 62 4.64 -1.05 8.24
N ALA A 63 5.00 -0.23 7.25
CA ALA A 63 4.10 0.77 6.67
C ALA A 63 2.87 0.11 6.04
N LEU A 64 3.05 -0.96 5.25
CA LEU A 64 1.95 -1.72 4.68
C LEU A 64 1.09 -2.35 5.80
N LYS A 65 1.70 -2.93 6.82
CA LYS A 65 0.97 -3.57 7.93
C LYS A 65 0.09 -2.57 8.68
N LYS A 66 0.63 -1.41 9.06
CA LYS A 66 -0.13 -0.33 9.71
C LYS A 66 -1.32 0.10 8.84
N SER A 67 -1.07 0.22 7.55
CA SER A 67 -2.08 0.62 6.59
C SER A 67 -3.22 -0.40 6.41
N LEU A 68 -2.90 -1.70 6.47
CA LEU A 68 -3.90 -2.76 6.45
C LEU A 68 -4.72 -2.80 7.74
N ILE A 69 -4.12 -2.43 8.88
CA ILE A 69 -4.83 -2.28 10.17
C ILE A 69 -5.80 -1.08 10.13
N ASP A 70 -5.37 0.04 9.55
CA ASP A 70 -6.15 1.27 9.47
C ASP A 70 -7.20 1.26 8.34
N PHE A 71 -7.23 0.20 7.51
CA PHE A 71 -8.18 0.08 6.40
C PHE A 71 -9.60 -0.21 6.92
N ASP A 72 -10.52 0.72 6.68
CA ASP A 72 -11.94 0.61 7.03
C ASP A 72 -12.68 -0.29 6.02
N GLY A 73 -12.38 -1.58 6.07
CA GLY A 73 -12.94 -2.58 5.18
C GLY A 73 -12.44 -4.00 5.49
N THR A 74 -12.78 -4.95 4.62
CA THR A 74 -12.31 -6.33 4.74
C THR A 74 -11.01 -6.51 3.97
N VAL A 75 -9.98 -7.07 4.61
CA VAL A 75 -8.73 -7.45 3.94
C VAL A 75 -8.64 -8.97 3.82
N ILE A 76 -8.41 -9.47 2.61
CA ILE A 76 -8.02 -10.84 2.31
C ILE A 76 -6.55 -10.80 1.89
N LEU A 77 -5.70 -11.42 2.68
CA LEU A 77 -4.25 -11.41 2.48
C LEU A 77 -3.75 -12.84 2.29
N VAL A 78 -3.06 -13.09 1.19
CA VAL A 78 -2.34 -14.34 0.90
C VAL A 78 -0.85 -14.04 1.04
N THR A 79 -0.17 -14.78 1.93
CA THR A 79 1.28 -14.67 2.10
C THR A 79 1.89 -15.97 2.62
N HIS A 80 3.12 -16.24 2.22
CA HIS A 80 3.97 -17.29 2.77
C HIS A 80 4.68 -16.85 4.07
N ASP A 81 4.66 -15.56 4.42
CA ASP A 81 5.30 -15.03 5.63
C ASP A 81 4.37 -15.09 6.85
N ARG A 82 4.57 -16.11 7.69
CA ARG A 82 3.78 -16.33 8.90
C ARG A 82 3.89 -15.21 9.93
N ASN A 83 5.02 -14.51 9.99
CA ASN A 83 5.21 -13.42 10.94
C ASN A 83 4.40 -12.18 10.53
N TYR A 84 4.09 -12.06 9.24
CA TYR A 84 3.31 -10.95 8.71
C TYR A 84 1.81 -11.05 9.05
N CYS A 85 1.27 -12.27 9.18
CA CYS A 85 -0.12 -12.50 9.61
C CYS A 85 -0.40 -12.22 11.09
N SER A 86 0.61 -11.91 11.90
CA SER A 86 0.43 -11.57 13.30
C SER A 86 -0.01 -10.11 13.44
N PHE A 87 -1.32 -9.88 13.36
CA PHE A 87 -1.93 -8.60 13.72
C PHE A 87 -2.19 -8.55 15.24
N PRO A 88 -1.95 -7.41 15.91
CA PRO A 88 -2.28 -7.24 17.33
C PRO A 88 -3.79 -7.26 17.60
#